data_AF-A0A960R222-F1
#
_entry.id   AF-A0A960R222-F1
#
_cell.length_a   1.000
_cell.length_b   1.000
_cell.length_c   1.000
_cell.angle_alpha   90.00
_cell.angle_beta   90.00
_cell.angle_gamma   90.00
#
_symmetry.space_group_name_H-M   'P 1'
#
loop_
_entity.id
_entity.type
_entity.pdbx_description
1 polymer ?
#
loop_
_entity_poly.entity_id
_entity_poly.type
_entity_poly.pdbx_seq_one_letter_code
_entity_poly.pdbx_strand_id
1 'polypeptide(L)'
;PSLTTYLDRHPKMIRFAILVGTSLPFLGYVLWEFLILGLIPAEGPHGLMQAESLGQTAVEPLRHAFPQSPIYTIGQFFSFFALTTSFLGVTLGLLDFLSDGLQIVKNRMNKIFLCSLIYIPPIIIAALNPMIFLRALGYAGGIGCALLLGLLPILMVWVGRYHKDYSKVNRQLFGGKAMLFLLTIFVVFELIIEIIKEIIQ
;
A
#
# COMPACT_ATOMS: atom_id res chain seq x y z
N PRO A 1 -9.16 -5.26 11.48
CA PRO A 1 -9.49 -6.00 12.73
C PRO A 1 -8.86 -7.40 12.85
N SER A 2 -7.78 -7.71 12.14
CA SER A 2 -7.12 -9.03 12.19
C SER A 2 -5.94 -9.06 13.16
N LEU A 3 -4.99 -8.12 13.07
CA LEU A 3 -3.79 -8.13 13.92
C LEU A 3 -4.07 -7.80 15.40
N THR A 4 -4.90 -6.78 15.65
CA THR A 4 -5.22 -6.33 17.01
C THR A 4 -6.08 -7.31 17.78
N THR A 5 -6.95 -8.04 17.08
CA THR A 5 -7.77 -9.13 17.64
C THR A 5 -6.93 -10.39 17.82
N TYR A 6 -6.05 -10.72 16.87
CA TYR A 6 -5.18 -11.90 16.94
C TYR A 6 -4.14 -11.81 18.07
N LEU A 7 -3.64 -10.61 18.36
CA LEU A 7 -2.67 -10.36 19.44
C LEU A 7 -3.32 -9.92 20.77
N ASP A 8 -4.62 -10.20 20.96
CA ASP A 8 -5.38 -9.88 22.18
C ASP A 8 -5.18 -8.43 22.68
N ARG A 9 -5.04 -7.49 21.74
CA ARG A 9 -4.79 -6.07 22.00
C ARG A 9 -3.54 -5.78 22.86
N HIS A 10 -2.57 -6.70 22.91
CA HIS A 10 -1.32 -6.49 23.64
C HIS A 10 -0.41 -5.44 22.96
N PRO A 11 -0.22 -4.24 23.54
CA PRO A 11 0.37 -3.12 22.83
C PRO A 11 1.86 -3.32 22.47
N LYS A 12 2.63 -4.01 23.32
CA LYS A 12 4.06 -4.29 23.06
C LYS A 12 4.23 -5.26 21.89
N MET A 13 3.44 -6.33 21.86
CA MET A 13 3.46 -7.33 20.80
C MET A 13 3.02 -6.73 19.46
N ILE A 14 1.96 -5.92 19.48
CA ILE A 14 1.48 -5.22 18.29
C ILE A 14 2.56 -4.29 17.72
N ARG A 15 3.24 -3.52 18.57
CA ARG A 15 4.34 -2.64 18.12
C ARG A 15 5.49 -3.43 17.51
N PHE A 16 5.90 -4.51 18.15
CA PHE A 16 6.97 -5.36 17.64
C PHE A 16 6.58 -5.96 16.28
N ALA A 17 5.36 -6.50 16.16
CA ALA A 17 4.85 -7.05 14.91
C ALA A 17 4.81 -6.00 13.79
N ILE A 18 4.37 -4.78 14.07
CA ILE A 18 4.35 -3.69 13.09
C ILE A 18 5.78 -3.28 12.71
N LEU A 19 6.66 -3.04 13.68
CA LEU A 19 8.02 -2.57 13.39
C LEU A 19 8.83 -3.60 12.61
N VAL A 20 8.85 -4.86 13.06
CA VAL A 20 9.59 -5.91 12.36
C VAL A 20 8.91 -6.24 11.03
N GLY A 21 7.58 -6.32 11.02
CA GLY A 21 6.80 -6.62 9.83
C GLY A 21 6.90 -5.55 8.73
N THR A 22 7.15 -4.29 9.07
CA THR A 22 7.37 -3.21 8.09
C THR A 22 8.84 -3.01 7.72
N SER A 23 9.76 -3.21 8.68
CA SER A 23 11.20 -3.04 8.43
C SER A 23 11.74 -4.08 7.44
N LEU A 24 11.25 -5.32 7.49
CA LEU A 24 11.74 -6.38 6.61
C LEU A 24 11.38 -6.12 5.12
N PRO A 25 10.11 -5.83 4.75
CA PRO A 25 9.77 -5.39 3.39
C PRO A 25 10.50 -4.12 2.98
N PHE A 26 10.64 -3.14 3.88
CA PHE A 26 11.35 -1.89 3.58
C PHE A 26 12.79 -2.15 3.12
N LEU A 27 13.55 -2.96 3.85
CA LEU A 27 14.92 -3.33 3.44
C LEU A 27 14.94 -4.08 2.10
N GLY A 28 13.97 -4.97 1.88
CA GLY A 28 13.81 -5.66 0.61
C GLY A 28 13.58 -4.69 -0.55
N TYR A 29 12.69 -3.71 -0.38
CA TYR A 29 12.42 -2.69 -1.40
C TYR A 29 13.63 -1.80 -1.67
N VAL A 30 14.32 -1.32 -0.64
CA VAL A 30 15.52 -0.47 -0.81
C VAL A 30 16.61 -1.20 -1.59
N LEU A 31 16.88 -2.47 -1.24
CA LEU A 31 17.88 -3.28 -1.96
C LEU A 31 17.45 -3.54 -3.40
N TRP A 32 16.17 -3.86 -3.61
CA TRP A 32 15.62 -4.10 -4.94
C TRP A 32 15.71 -2.85 -5.83
N GLU A 33 15.24 -1.71 -5.35
CA GLU A 33 15.28 -0.44 -6.09
C GLU A 33 16.70 -0.02 -6.41
N PHE A 34 17.63 -0.15 -5.45
CA PHE A 34 19.05 0.13 -5.69
C PHE A 34 19.63 -0.72 -6.83
N LEU A 35 19.31 -2.01 -6.85
CA LEU A 35 19.78 -2.91 -7.91
C LEU A 35 19.14 -2.58 -9.27
N ILE A 36 17.83 -2.38 -9.32
CA ILE A 36 17.12 -2.10 -10.58
C ILE A 36 17.56 -0.77 -11.18
N LEU A 37 17.58 0.30 -10.38
CA LEU A 37 17.99 1.63 -10.84
C LEU A 37 19.49 1.69 -11.17
N GLY A 38 20.32 0.84 -10.54
CA GLY A 38 21.75 0.73 -10.83
C GLY A 38 22.08 -0.10 -12.07
N LEU A 39 21.25 -1.09 -12.42
CA LEU A 39 21.53 -2.04 -13.51
C LEU A 39 20.79 -1.72 -14.81
N ILE A 40 19.62 -1.08 -14.75
CA ILE A 40 18.74 -0.89 -15.89
C ILE A 40 18.70 0.60 -16.28
N PRO A 41 18.93 0.94 -17.56
CA PRO A 41 18.76 2.31 -18.06
C PRO A 41 17.34 2.83 -17.83
N ALA A 42 17.22 4.08 -17.36
CA ALA A 42 15.92 4.73 -17.23
C ALA A 42 15.26 4.98 -18.61
N GLU A 43 16.06 5.47 -19.55
CA GLU A 43 15.65 5.83 -20.92
C GLU A 43 16.22 4.86 -21.96
N GLY A 44 15.58 4.81 -23.13
CA GLY A 44 16.03 4.00 -24.28
C GLY A 44 15.24 2.70 -24.48
N PRO A 45 15.57 1.93 -25.53
CA PRO A 45 14.91 0.65 -25.82
C PRO A 45 15.17 -0.34 -24.68
N HIS A 46 14.10 -0.95 -24.19
CA HIS A 46 14.06 -1.82 -23.00
C HIS A 46 14.42 -1.12 -21.68
N GLY A 47 14.34 0.22 -21.62
CA GLY A 47 14.49 0.99 -20.39
C GLY A 47 13.24 1.00 -19.50
N LEU A 48 13.37 1.51 -18.28
CA LEU A 48 12.28 1.56 -17.29
C LEU A 48 11.09 2.40 -17.75
N MET A 49 11.34 3.55 -18.40
CA MET A 49 10.27 4.41 -18.91
C MET A 49 9.45 3.74 -20.02
N GLN A 50 10.09 2.92 -20.85
CA GLN A 50 9.38 2.15 -21.87
C GLN A 50 8.49 1.09 -21.22
N ALA A 51 9.01 0.37 -20.21
CA ALA A 51 8.23 -0.61 -19.48
C ALA A 51 7.01 0.04 -18.79
N GLU A 52 7.17 1.20 -18.17
CA GLU A 52 6.07 1.98 -17.59
C GLU A 52 5.00 2.33 -18.63
N SER A 53 5.40 2.84 -19.80
CA SER A 53 4.47 3.20 -20.88
C SER A 53 3.67 2.01 -21.42
N LEU A 54 4.23 0.80 -21.30
CA LEU A 54 3.61 -0.47 -21.70
C LEU A 54 2.92 -1.18 -20.53
N GLY A 55 2.82 -0.55 -19.35
CA GLY A 55 2.21 -1.16 -18.16
C GLY A 55 2.95 -2.40 -17.66
N GLN A 56 4.22 -2.56 -18.01
CA GLN A 56 5.04 -3.70 -17.65
C GLN A 56 5.74 -3.48 -16.30
N THR A 57 6.06 -4.59 -15.63
CA THR A 57 6.87 -4.55 -14.40
C THR A 57 8.34 -4.30 -14.71
N ALA A 58 9.10 -3.81 -13.73
CA ALA A 58 10.54 -3.63 -13.83
C ALA A 58 11.35 -4.93 -14.08
N VAL A 59 10.70 -6.11 -14.01
CA VAL A 59 11.30 -7.41 -14.32
C VAL A 59 11.43 -7.64 -15.84
N GLU A 60 10.59 -7.01 -16.67
CA GLU A 60 10.67 -7.21 -18.11
C GLU A 60 11.96 -6.59 -18.72
N PRO A 61 12.38 -5.37 -18.36
CA PRO A 61 13.71 -4.83 -18.69
C PRO A 61 14.87 -5.74 -18.27
N LEU A 62 14.78 -6.40 -17.11
CA LEU A 62 15.84 -7.33 -16.66
C LEU A 62 16.03 -8.51 -17.61
N ARG A 63 14.98 -8.97 -18.27
CA ARG A 63 15.06 -10.06 -19.26
C ARG A 63 16.01 -9.68 -20.40
N HIS A 64 15.95 -8.43 -20.83
CA HIS A 64 16.75 -7.90 -21.92
C HIS A 64 18.19 -7.61 -21.47
N ALA A 65 18.38 -7.16 -20.24
CA ALA A 65 19.71 -6.95 -19.67
C ALA A 65 20.48 -8.27 -19.42
N PHE A 66 19.78 -9.38 -19.11
CA PHE A 66 20.41 -10.67 -18.81
C PHE A 66 19.75 -11.86 -19.56
N PRO A 67 19.90 -11.96 -20.90
CA PRO A 67 19.14 -12.91 -21.72
C PRO A 67 19.43 -14.40 -21.42
N GLN A 68 20.62 -14.71 -20.91
CA GLN A 68 21.11 -16.09 -20.68
C GLN A 68 21.01 -16.52 -19.22
N SER A 69 20.42 -15.70 -18.35
CA SER A 69 20.42 -15.96 -16.90
C SER A 69 19.10 -16.56 -16.41
N PRO A 70 19.11 -17.60 -15.57
CA PRO A 70 17.90 -18.14 -14.94
C PRO A 70 17.25 -17.14 -13.95
N ILE A 71 17.91 -16.01 -13.67
CA ILE A 71 17.41 -14.93 -12.82
C ILE A 71 16.01 -14.48 -13.23
N TYR A 72 15.73 -14.38 -14.53
CA TYR A 72 14.40 -13.98 -15.00
C TYR A 72 13.32 -14.99 -14.59
N THR A 73 13.56 -16.29 -14.82
CA THR A 73 12.60 -17.35 -14.47
C THR A 73 12.40 -17.45 -12.96
N ILE A 74 13.48 -17.39 -12.18
CA ILE A 74 13.40 -17.39 -10.70
C ILE A 74 12.63 -16.15 -10.22
N GLY A 75 12.92 -14.98 -10.80
CA GLY A 75 12.23 -13.73 -10.50
C GLY A 75 10.74 -13.77 -10.82
N GLN A 76 10.34 -14.44 -11.91
CA GLN A 76 8.92 -14.64 -12.23
C GLN A 76 8.22 -15.53 -11.22
N PHE A 77 8.80 -16.69 -10.86
CA PHE A 77 8.21 -17.57 -9.84
C PHE A 77 8.09 -16.85 -8.50
N PHE A 78 9.14 -16.16 -8.08
CA PHE A 78 9.13 -15.35 -6.88
C PHE A 78 8.02 -14.29 -6.92
N SER A 79 7.92 -13.52 -8.01
CA SER A 79 6.90 -12.48 -8.19
C SER A 79 5.49 -13.06 -8.15
N PHE A 80 5.27 -14.23 -8.75
CA PHE A 80 3.97 -14.90 -8.73
C PHE A 80 3.55 -15.29 -7.31
N PHE A 81 4.44 -15.93 -6.54
CA PHE A 81 4.14 -16.32 -5.16
C PHE A 81 4.01 -15.11 -4.24
N ALA A 82 4.85 -14.09 -4.40
CA ALA A 82 4.78 -12.84 -3.63
C ALA A 82 3.46 -12.10 -3.90
N LEU A 83 3.05 -11.97 -5.17
CA LEU A 83 1.80 -11.34 -5.55
C LEU A 83 0.60 -12.13 -5.03
N THR A 84 0.60 -13.46 -5.18
CA THR A 84 -0.48 -14.33 -4.69
C THR A 84 -0.66 -14.21 -3.17
N THR A 85 0.43 -14.27 -2.41
CA THR A 85 0.38 -14.17 -0.94
C THR A 85 -0.05 -12.78 -0.46
N SER A 86 0.45 -11.72 -1.11
CA SER A 86 0.01 -10.34 -0.84
C SER A 86 -1.49 -10.18 -1.12
N PHE A 87 -1.97 -10.72 -2.24
CA PHE A 87 -3.36 -10.66 -2.66
C PHE A 87 -4.31 -11.33 -1.66
N LEU A 88 -3.91 -12.48 -1.10
CA LEU A 88 -4.67 -13.14 -0.03
C LEU A 88 -4.78 -12.26 1.22
N GLY A 89 -3.67 -11.63 1.64
CA GLY A 89 -3.66 -10.72 2.78
C GLY A 89 -4.59 -9.52 2.60
N VAL A 90 -4.51 -8.87 1.43
CA VAL A 90 -5.38 -7.73 1.08
C VAL A 90 -6.85 -8.14 1.02
N THR A 91 -7.16 -9.29 0.43
CA THR A 91 -8.53 -9.80 0.34
C THR A 91 -9.15 -10.01 1.71
N LEU A 92 -8.42 -10.64 2.65
CA LEU A 92 -8.92 -10.84 4.01
C LEU A 92 -9.19 -9.50 4.70
N GLY A 93 -8.30 -8.51 4.53
CA GLY A 93 -8.47 -7.16 5.06
C GLY A 93 -9.69 -6.45 4.48
N LEU A 94 -9.88 -6.54 3.16
CA LEU A 94 -10.99 -5.89 2.46
C LEU A 94 -12.34 -6.55 2.76
N LEU A 95 -12.36 -7.88 2.93
CA LEU A 95 -13.55 -8.60 3.36
C LEU A 95 -14.01 -8.16 4.75
N ASP A 96 -13.09 -8.03 5.69
CA ASP A 96 -13.39 -7.50 7.02
C ASP A 96 -13.87 -6.05 6.95
N PHE A 97 -13.16 -5.20 6.19
CA PHE A 97 -13.54 -3.79 6.01
C PHE A 97 -14.94 -3.63 5.43
N LEU A 98 -15.26 -4.38 4.38
CA LEU A 98 -16.54 -4.29 3.69
C LEU A 98 -17.69 -4.89 4.52
N SER A 99 -17.41 -5.98 5.24
CA SER A 99 -18.35 -6.56 6.22
C SER A 99 -18.70 -5.57 7.33
N ASP A 100 -17.71 -4.86 7.87
CA ASP A 100 -17.90 -3.86 8.92
C ASP A 100 -18.62 -2.62 8.37
N GLY A 101 -18.22 -2.14 7.18
CA GLY A 101 -18.79 -0.95 6.54
C GLY A 101 -20.24 -1.12 6.07
N LEU A 102 -20.60 -2.30 5.55
CA LEU A 102 -21.97 -2.63 5.14
C LEU A 102 -22.80 -3.27 6.27
N GLN A 103 -22.21 -3.47 7.45
CA GLN A 103 -22.84 -4.15 8.60
C GLN A 103 -23.39 -5.55 8.27
N ILE A 104 -22.70 -6.28 7.37
CA ILE A 104 -23.11 -7.60 6.91
C ILE A 104 -22.53 -8.68 7.84
N VAL A 105 -23.40 -9.53 8.40
CA VAL A 105 -22.97 -10.68 9.21
C VAL A 105 -22.22 -11.71 8.34
N LYS A 106 -21.10 -12.24 8.85
CA LYS A 106 -20.17 -13.11 8.12
C LYS A 106 -20.65 -14.57 7.97
N ASN A 107 -21.80 -14.78 7.34
CA ASN A 107 -22.33 -16.10 6.97
C ASN A 107 -21.74 -16.60 5.64
N ARG A 108 -21.87 -17.91 5.33
CA ARG A 108 -21.27 -18.51 4.11
C ARG A 108 -21.69 -17.80 2.82
N MET A 109 -22.98 -17.52 2.66
CA MET A 109 -23.54 -16.81 1.50
C MET A 109 -23.05 -15.35 1.44
N ASN A 110 -23.04 -14.66 2.58
CA ASN A 110 -22.60 -13.27 2.67
C ASN A 110 -21.10 -13.12 2.38
N LYS A 111 -20.27 -14.10 2.79
CA LYS A 111 -18.84 -14.13 2.44
C LYS A 111 -18.64 -14.26 0.94
N ILE A 112 -19.40 -15.12 0.26
CA ILE A 112 -19.35 -15.24 -1.20
C ILE A 112 -19.76 -13.93 -1.85
N PHE A 113 -20.85 -13.30 -1.38
CA PHE A 113 -21.27 -11.99 -1.87
C PHE A 113 -20.21 -10.89 -1.69
N LEU A 114 -19.58 -10.81 -0.51
CA LEU A 114 -18.48 -9.88 -0.26
C LEU A 114 -17.28 -10.15 -1.16
N CYS A 115 -16.88 -11.42 -1.33
CA CYS A 115 -15.82 -11.79 -2.28
C CYS A 115 -16.15 -11.38 -3.71
N SER A 116 -17.40 -11.57 -4.14
CA SER A 116 -17.86 -11.12 -5.45
C SER A 116 -17.73 -9.61 -5.60
N LEU A 117 -18.08 -8.83 -4.57
CA LEU A 117 -17.94 -7.36 -4.61
C LEU A 117 -16.47 -6.92 -4.61
N ILE A 118 -15.58 -7.70 -3.99
CA ILE A 118 -14.13 -7.44 -3.99
C ILE A 118 -13.51 -7.72 -5.35
N TYR A 119 -13.89 -8.80 -6.04
CA TYR A 119 -13.19 -9.24 -7.24
C TYR A 119 -13.86 -8.85 -8.56
N ILE A 120 -15.19 -8.90 -8.65
CA ILE A 120 -15.88 -8.68 -9.91
C ILE A 120 -15.62 -7.27 -10.47
N PRO A 121 -15.77 -6.17 -9.69
CA PRO A 121 -15.53 -4.83 -10.22
C PRO A 121 -14.08 -4.62 -10.68
N PRO A 122 -13.03 -4.97 -9.88
CA PRO A 122 -11.65 -4.85 -10.36
C PRO A 122 -11.34 -5.70 -11.58
N ILE A 123 -11.88 -6.92 -11.69
CA ILE A 123 -11.67 -7.79 -12.87
C ILE A 123 -12.26 -7.14 -14.13
N ILE A 124 -13.47 -6.59 -14.04
CA ILE A 124 -14.11 -5.90 -15.18
C ILE A 124 -13.27 -4.69 -15.61
N ILE A 125 -12.83 -3.88 -14.64
CA ILE A 125 -12.02 -2.69 -14.92
C ILE A 125 -10.68 -3.08 -15.56
N ALA A 126 -10.01 -4.10 -15.04
CA ALA A 126 -8.74 -4.59 -15.57
C ALA A 126 -8.90 -5.19 -16.98
N ALA A 127 -10.03 -5.85 -17.29
CA ALA A 127 -10.31 -6.38 -18.61
C ALA A 127 -10.55 -5.28 -19.66
N LEU A 128 -11.14 -4.15 -19.25
CA LEU A 128 -11.41 -3.02 -20.14
C LEU A 128 -10.18 -2.15 -20.41
N ASN A 129 -9.29 -2.01 -19.43
CA ASN A 129 -8.07 -1.23 -19.59
C ASN A 129 -6.87 -1.96 -18.93
N PRO A 130 -6.07 -2.71 -19.70
CA PRO A 130 -4.95 -3.49 -19.16
C PRO A 130 -3.84 -2.63 -18.55
N MET A 131 -3.76 -1.33 -18.90
CA MET A 131 -2.78 -0.39 -18.35
C MET A 131 -3.26 0.30 -17.07
N ILE A 132 -4.50 0.04 -16.62
CA ILE A 132 -5.09 0.73 -15.47
C ILE A 132 -4.39 0.42 -14.15
N PHE A 133 -3.66 -0.69 -14.06
CA PHE A 133 -3.05 -1.16 -12.83
C PHE A 133 -2.08 -0.13 -12.23
N LEU A 134 -1.13 0.38 -13.02
CA LEU A 134 -0.14 1.36 -12.54
C LEU A 134 -0.81 2.67 -12.13
N ARG A 135 -1.80 3.14 -12.89
CA ARG A 135 -2.54 4.36 -12.57
C ARG A 135 -3.40 4.20 -11.30
N ALA A 136 -4.11 3.08 -11.16
CA ALA A 136 -4.89 2.78 -9.96
C ALA A 136 -4.00 2.64 -8.73
N LEU A 137 -2.82 2.02 -8.88
CA LEU A 137 -1.82 1.92 -7.83
C LEU A 137 -1.29 3.31 -7.42
N GLY A 138 -1.07 4.21 -8.39
CA GLY A 138 -0.73 5.62 -8.16
C GLY A 138 -1.77 6.33 -7.30
N TYR A 139 -3.05 6.32 -7.71
CA TYR A 139 -4.12 6.95 -6.93
C TYR A 139 -4.30 6.33 -5.54
N ALA A 140 -4.32 5.01 -5.44
CA ALA A 140 -4.52 4.31 -4.17
C ALA A 140 -3.36 4.56 -3.20
N GLY A 141 -2.12 4.54 -3.71
CA GLY A 141 -0.91 4.78 -2.94
C GLY A 141 -0.74 6.26 -2.58
N GLY A 142 -0.68 7.13 -3.57
CA GLY A 142 -0.40 8.56 -3.38
C GLY A 142 -1.50 9.27 -2.60
N ILE A 143 -2.75 9.19 -3.06
CA ILE A 143 -3.88 9.91 -2.42
C ILE A 143 -4.46 9.09 -1.27
N GLY A 144 -4.74 7.80 -1.52
CA GLY A 144 -5.40 6.94 -0.53
C GLY A 144 -4.58 6.75 0.74
N CYS A 145 -3.31 6.36 0.63
CA CYS A 145 -2.46 6.18 1.81
C CYS A 145 -2.15 7.51 2.51
N ALA A 146 -1.90 8.61 1.79
CA ALA A 146 -1.66 9.91 2.43
C ALA A 146 -2.87 10.35 3.28
N LEU A 147 -4.09 10.13 2.80
CA LEU A 147 -5.30 10.43 3.59
C LEU A 147 -5.48 9.47 4.77
N LEU A 148 -5.38 8.16 4.54
CA LEU A 148 -5.71 7.14 5.54
C LEU A 148 -4.60 6.91 6.58
N LEU A 149 -3.35 6.98 6.17
CA LEU A 149 -2.17 6.70 7.01
C LEU A 149 -1.45 7.98 7.43
N GLY A 150 -1.56 9.06 6.66
CA GLY A 150 -1.03 10.38 7.02
C GLY A 150 -2.05 11.21 7.79
N LEU A 151 -3.12 11.66 7.14
CA LEU A 151 -4.04 12.65 7.68
C LEU A 151 -4.91 12.09 8.82
N LEU A 152 -5.48 10.91 8.63
CA LEU A 152 -6.43 10.33 9.58
C LEU A 152 -5.83 10.11 10.99
N PRO A 153 -4.61 9.56 11.17
CA PRO A 153 -4.01 9.42 12.50
C PRO A 153 -3.77 10.78 13.19
N ILE A 154 -3.41 11.82 12.43
CA ILE A 154 -3.24 13.18 12.96
C ILE A 154 -4.56 13.69 13.52
N LEU A 155 -5.65 13.53 12.76
CA LEU A 155 -7.00 13.90 13.18
C LEU A 155 -7.46 13.09 14.40
N MET A 156 -7.19 11.79 14.43
CA MET A 156 -7.51 10.92 15.58
C MET A 156 -6.81 11.42 16.86
N VAL A 157 -5.54 11.81 16.77
CA VAL A 157 -4.78 12.35 17.90
C VAL A 157 -5.32 13.73 18.30
N TRP A 158 -5.69 14.59 17.35
CA TRP A 158 -6.29 15.90 17.61
C TRP A 158 -7.60 15.78 18.38
N VAL A 159 -8.54 14.97 17.87
CA VAL A 159 -9.84 14.72 18.51
C VAL A 159 -9.64 14.07 19.89
N GLY A 160 -8.75 13.08 19.99
CA GLY A 160 -8.44 12.41 21.25
C GLY A 160 -7.90 13.36 22.33
N ARG A 161 -7.08 14.34 21.96
CA ARG A 161 -6.46 15.30 22.91
C ARG A 161 -7.32 16.49 23.28
N TYR A 162 -8.14 16.99 22.36
CA TYR A 162 -8.80 18.30 22.49
C TYR A 162 -10.33 18.25 22.53
N HIS A 163 -10.94 17.10 22.18
CA HIS A 163 -12.39 16.93 22.25
C HIS A 163 -12.81 15.83 23.22
N LYS A 164 -12.01 14.76 23.34
CA LYS A 164 -12.30 13.63 24.23
C LYS A 164 -11.47 13.60 25.52
N ASP A 165 -10.63 14.62 25.73
CA ASP A 165 -9.77 14.80 26.91
C ASP A 165 -9.04 13.53 27.38
N TYR A 166 -8.50 12.75 26.44
CA TYR A 166 -7.76 11.53 26.79
C TYR A 166 -6.55 11.82 27.68
N SER A 167 -6.37 10.92 28.67
CA SER A 167 -5.36 11.06 29.72
C SER A 167 -3.97 11.34 29.15
N LYS A 168 -3.29 12.30 29.78
CA LYS A 168 -1.94 12.73 29.41
C LYS A 168 -0.85 11.72 29.81
N VAL A 169 -1.18 10.75 30.68
CA VAL A 169 -0.22 9.86 31.36
C VAL A 169 0.49 8.88 30.40
N ASN A 170 -0.04 8.62 29.21
CA ASN A 170 0.57 7.71 28.22
C ASN A 170 0.56 8.29 26.79
N ARG A 171 0.91 9.57 26.61
CA ARG A 171 0.98 10.17 25.27
C ARG A 171 2.16 9.59 24.47
N GLN A 172 1.83 8.88 23.39
CA GLN A 172 2.82 8.27 22.49
C GLN A 172 3.49 9.30 21.58
N LEU A 173 2.72 10.26 21.05
CA LEU A 173 3.25 11.36 20.24
C LEU A 173 3.60 12.55 21.17
N PHE A 174 4.82 13.03 21.12
CA PHE A 174 5.23 14.23 21.87
C PHE A 174 4.66 15.51 21.24
N GLY A 175 4.70 16.62 21.98
CA GLY A 175 4.23 17.93 21.51
C GLY A 175 2.73 18.19 21.67
N GLY A 176 2.28 19.33 21.12
CA GLY A 176 0.91 19.85 21.22
C GLY A 176 0.30 20.19 19.86
N LYS A 177 -0.47 21.28 19.78
CA LYS A 177 -1.14 21.72 18.55
C LYS A 177 -0.15 22.01 17.42
N ALA A 178 1.01 22.60 17.74
CA ALA A 178 2.04 22.93 16.75
C ALA A 178 2.59 21.71 16.01
N MET A 179 2.86 20.60 16.72
CA MET A 179 3.33 19.36 16.11
C MET A 179 2.28 18.78 15.17
N LEU A 180 1.01 18.73 15.60
CA LEU A 180 -0.09 18.23 14.78
C LEU A 180 -0.30 19.10 13.54
N PHE A 181 -0.21 20.42 13.69
CA PHE A 181 -0.31 21.35 12.57
C PHE A 181 0.81 21.18 11.55
N LEU A 182 2.05 21.02 12.01
CA LEU A 182 3.20 20.74 11.14
C LEU A 182 3.01 19.43 10.36
N LEU A 183 2.58 18.36 11.03
CA LEU A 183 2.29 17.09 10.38
C LEU A 183 1.15 17.23 9.36
N THR A 184 0.10 18.00 9.68
CA THR A 184 -0.98 18.26 8.72
C THR A 184 -0.48 19.01 7.50
N ILE A 185 0.36 20.04 7.68
CA ILE A 185 0.98 20.76 6.55
C ILE A 185 1.79 19.80 5.68
N PHE A 186 2.59 18.94 6.30
CA PHE A 186 3.39 17.96 5.57
C PHE A 186 2.53 17.03 4.70
N VAL A 187 1.46 16.47 5.25
CA VAL A 187 0.54 15.59 4.50
C VAL A 187 -0.22 16.37 3.41
N VAL A 188 -0.64 17.61 3.69
CA VAL A 188 -1.30 18.46 2.68
C VAL A 188 -0.34 18.79 1.54
N PHE A 189 0.93 19.05 1.85
CA PHE A 189 1.97 19.29 0.85
C PHE A 189 2.20 18.05 -0.03
N GLU A 190 2.30 16.86 0.57
CA GLU A 190 2.39 15.59 -0.16
C GLU A 190 1.19 15.40 -1.12
N LEU A 191 -0.03 15.62 -0.62
CA LEU A 191 -1.24 15.54 -1.44
C LEU A 191 -1.26 16.54 -2.60
N ILE A 192 -0.80 17.77 -2.36
CA ILE A 192 -0.71 18.80 -3.41
C ILE A 192 0.26 18.35 -4.51
N ILE A 193 1.44 17.83 -4.13
CA ILE A 193 2.40 17.31 -5.11
C ILE A 193 1.80 16.18 -5.93
N GLU A 194 1.13 15.22 -5.29
CA GLU A 194 0.55 14.08 -5.99
C GLU A 194 -0.57 14.51 -6.96
N ILE A 195 -1.42 15.43 -6.53
CA ILE A 195 -2.48 15.99 -7.37
C ILE A 195 -1.89 16.74 -8.57
N ILE A 196 -0.84 17.53 -8.37
CA ILE A 196 -0.17 18.24 -9.46
C ILE A 196 0.41 17.23 -10.46
N LYS A 197 1.07 16.18 -9.98
CA LYS A 197 1.64 15.13 -10.83
C LYS A 197 0.57 14.46 -11.69
N GLU A 198 -0.58 14.12 -11.09
CA GLU A 198 -1.72 13.51 -11.79
C GLU A 198 -2.42 14.45 -12.79
N ILE A 199 -2.35 15.77 -12.60
CA ILE A 199 -2.89 16.75 -13.56
C ILE A 199 -1.96 16.92 -14.78
N ILE A 200 -0.66 16.72 -14.60
CA ILE A 200 0.36 16.92 -15.64
C ILE A 200 0.53 15.68 -16.54
N GLN A 201 0.21 14.48 -16.04
CA GLN A 201 0.23 13.21 -16.80
C GLN A 201 -1.01 13.00 -17.66
#